data_AF-A0A9P7FRK2-F1
#
_entry.id   AF-A0A9P7FRK2-F1
#
_cell.length_a   1.000
_cell.length_b   1.000
_cell.length_c   1.000
_cell.angle_alpha   90.00
_cell.angle_beta   90.00
_cell.angle_gamma   90.00
#
_symmetry.space_group_name_H-M   'P 1'
#
loop_
_entity.id
_entity.type
_entity.pdbx_description
1 polymer ?
#
loop_
_entity_poly.entity_id
_entity_poly.type
_entity_poly.pdbx_seq_one_letter_code
_entity_poly.pdbx_strand_id
1 'polypeptide(L)'
;MDEAPPYAAQSGISLAEPPSYSRAPESIHSYSLEIEGRKLLTLFVNGRTPRSVSPIPIFREGQPISGRIELDLKSPEVVKGVNIEVQGGMTLPGEDEVQFLELKQRLSVPTNASSNNANKKLSGKHSWAFDIQLPREVPVSWGAKTKGKATGREGKTYRLPPSFSERSGLVFVSYRLVATVKRGTFKVNRVYVRSASLAEK
;
A
#
# COMPACT_ATOMS: atom_id res chain seq x y z
N MET A 1 -41.46 -50.07 -35.73
CA MET A 1 -42.25 -48.91 -35.29
C MET A 1 -42.29 -49.02 -33.79
N ASP A 2 -41.41 -48.29 -33.10
CA ASP A 2 -41.35 -48.25 -31.64
C ASP A 2 -41.44 -46.78 -31.22
N GLU A 3 -42.53 -46.48 -30.53
CA GLU A 3 -42.98 -45.16 -30.11
C GLU A 3 -42.32 -44.81 -28.77
N ALA A 4 -41.59 -43.68 -28.73
CA ALA A 4 -40.91 -43.22 -27.52
C ALA A 4 -41.89 -42.54 -26.55
N PRO A 5 -41.80 -42.77 -25.23
CA PRO A 5 -42.69 -42.15 -24.25
C PRO A 5 -42.45 -40.64 -24.10
N PRO A 6 -43.49 -39.85 -23.76
CA PRO A 6 -43.41 -38.39 -23.72
C PRO A 6 -42.62 -37.88 -22.50
N TYR A 7 -41.73 -36.91 -22.74
CA TYR A 7 -41.07 -36.14 -21.70
C TYR A 7 -42.12 -35.38 -20.85
N ALA A 8 -42.25 -35.77 -19.59
CA ALA A 8 -42.95 -34.98 -18.58
C ALA A 8 -42.09 -33.75 -18.26
N ALA A 9 -42.66 -32.57 -18.52
CA ALA A 9 -42.11 -31.28 -18.12
C ALA A 9 -41.98 -31.23 -16.59
N GLN A 10 -40.75 -31.29 -16.07
CA GLN A 10 -40.47 -30.88 -14.70
C GLN A 10 -40.09 -29.39 -14.70
N SER A 11 -41.00 -28.63 -14.13
CA SER A 11 -40.92 -27.23 -13.76
C SER A 11 -39.72 -26.91 -12.86
N GLY A 12 -39.04 -25.80 -13.16
CA GLY A 12 -38.47 -24.92 -12.15
C GLY A 12 -37.04 -25.19 -11.69
N ILE A 13 -36.06 -25.06 -12.59
CA ILE A 13 -34.72 -24.63 -12.16
C ILE A 13 -34.62 -23.14 -12.51
N SER A 14 -34.93 -22.29 -11.52
CA SER A 14 -34.51 -20.90 -11.59
C SER A 14 -32.99 -20.92 -11.75
N LEU A 15 -32.47 -20.40 -12.87
CA LEU A 15 -31.07 -20.04 -12.98
C LEU A 15 -30.82 -19.04 -11.84
N ALA A 16 -30.30 -19.52 -10.71
CA ALA A 16 -29.74 -18.65 -9.72
C ALA A 16 -28.67 -17.85 -10.46
N GLU A 17 -28.94 -16.56 -10.60
CA GLU A 17 -27.99 -15.56 -11.05
C GLU A 17 -26.66 -15.87 -10.33
N PRO A 18 -25.52 -15.95 -11.03
CA PRO A 18 -24.25 -16.17 -10.37
C PRO A 18 -24.16 -15.15 -9.24
N PRO A 19 -23.74 -15.52 -8.01
CA PRO A 19 -23.68 -14.59 -6.91
C PRO A 19 -22.91 -13.39 -7.41
N SER A 20 -23.60 -12.27 -7.61
CA SER A 20 -22.99 -11.02 -8.00
C SER A 20 -21.93 -10.81 -6.93
N TYR A 21 -20.65 -10.93 -7.29
CA TYR A 21 -19.55 -10.65 -6.39
C TYR A 21 -19.72 -9.18 -6.02
N SER A 22 -20.45 -8.95 -4.93
CA SER A 22 -20.73 -7.63 -4.44
C SER A 22 -19.36 -7.02 -4.19
N ARG A 23 -19.06 -5.98 -4.98
CA ARG A 23 -17.81 -5.25 -4.91
C ARG A 23 -17.52 -4.99 -3.44
N ALA A 24 -16.44 -5.57 -2.92
CA ALA A 24 -16.11 -5.44 -1.50
C ALA A 24 -16.18 -3.96 -1.12
N PRO A 25 -16.89 -3.60 -0.03
CA PRO A 25 -17.09 -2.21 0.34
C PRO A 25 -15.74 -1.55 0.60
N GLU A 26 -15.65 -0.27 0.28
CA GLU A 26 -14.50 0.55 0.63
C GLU A 26 -14.40 0.63 2.16
N SER A 27 -13.23 0.27 2.69
CA SER A 27 -12.93 0.22 4.11
C SER A 27 -11.75 1.14 4.43
N ILE A 28 -11.84 1.84 5.56
CA ILE A 28 -10.75 2.66 6.08
C ILE A 28 -9.96 1.82 7.08
N HIS A 29 -8.68 1.63 6.80
CA HIS A 29 -7.74 0.95 7.66
C HIS A 29 -6.93 1.97 8.45
N SER A 30 -6.89 1.83 9.78
CA SER A 30 -6.14 2.72 10.68
C SER A 30 -4.99 1.98 11.33
N TYR A 31 -3.79 2.54 11.23
CA TYR A 31 -2.56 1.96 11.75
C TYR A 31 -1.82 2.99 12.58
N SER A 32 -1.64 2.75 13.88
CA SER A 32 -1.04 3.73 14.79
C SER A 32 0.29 3.25 15.34
N LEU A 33 1.26 4.16 15.40
CA LEU A 33 2.45 4.04 16.22
C LEU A 33 2.16 4.71 17.57
N GLU A 34 2.19 3.91 18.63
CA GLU A 34 1.96 4.37 20.00
C GLU A 34 3.29 4.54 20.73
N ILE A 35 3.47 5.69 21.38
CA ILE A 35 4.60 5.96 22.28
C ILE A 35 3.99 6.40 23.62
N GLU A 36 4.39 5.75 24.71
CA GLU A 36 3.88 6.04 26.07
C GLU A 36 2.33 5.97 26.15
N GLY A 37 1.71 4.99 25.46
CA GLY A 37 0.26 4.82 25.45
C GLY A 37 -0.52 5.87 24.65
N ARG A 38 0.17 6.71 23.86
CA ARG A 38 -0.46 7.71 22.99
C ARG A 38 -0.16 7.44 21.52
N LYS A 39 -1.20 7.51 20.69
CA LYS A 39 -1.10 7.44 19.23
C LYS A 39 -0.41 8.69 18.71
N LEU A 40 0.85 8.52 18.35
CA LEU A 40 1.71 9.62 17.92
C LEU A 40 1.61 9.85 16.42
N LEU A 41 1.61 8.76 15.65
CA LEU A 41 1.53 8.76 14.20
C LEU A 41 0.50 7.72 13.79
N THR A 42 -0.54 8.13 13.08
CA THR A 42 -1.57 7.23 12.57
C THR A 42 -1.67 7.34 11.06
N LEU A 43 -1.52 6.21 10.38
CA LEU A 43 -1.74 6.07 8.95
C LEU A 43 -3.16 5.53 8.72
N PHE A 44 -3.98 6.34 8.06
CA PHE A 44 -5.29 5.94 7.54
C PHE A 44 -5.17 5.63 6.06
N VAL A 45 -5.67 4.48 5.63
CA VAL A 45 -5.58 4.03 4.25
C VAL A 45 -6.95 3.58 3.78
N ASN A 46 -7.41 4.12 2.66
CA ASN A 46 -8.62 3.64 2.00
C ASN A 46 -8.25 2.39 1.22
N GLY A 47 -8.88 1.27 1.53
CA GLY A 47 -8.63 -0.01 0.88
C GLY A 47 -9.93 -0.76 0.66
N ARG A 48 -9.82 -1.94 0.06
CA ARG A 48 -10.92 -2.91 0.05
C ARG A 48 -10.53 -4.07 0.93
N THR A 49 -11.47 -4.51 1.76
CA THR A 49 -11.29 -5.72 2.54
C THR A 49 -12.60 -6.47 2.62
N PRO A 50 -12.62 -7.77 2.30
CA PRO A 50 -13.75 -8.64 2.62
C PRO A 50 -13.98 -8.56 4.13
N ARG A 51 -15.22 -8.24 4.53
CA ARG A 51 -15.66 -7.80 5.87
C ARG A 51 -15.25 -8.70 7.07
N SER A 52 -14.57 -9.82 6.84
CA SER A 52 -14.32 -10.88 7.83
C SER A 52 -12.92 -11.54 7.79
N VAL A 53 -11.96 -11.15 6.94
CA VAL A 53 -10.81 -12.06 6.64
C VAL A 53 -9.40 -11.51 6.92
N SER A 54 -9.12 -10.19 6.85
CA SER A 54 -7.73 -9.72 7.03
C SER A 54 -7.61 -8.26 7.48
N PRO A 55 -6.67 -7.92 8.37
CA PRO A 55 -6.37 -6.53 8.75
C PRO A 55 -5.49 -5.81 7.71
N ILE A 56 -5.35 -6.34 6.49
CA ILE A 56 -4.47 -5.81 5.44
C ILE A 56 -5.33 -5.26 4.29
N PRO A 57 -5.10 -4.01 3.84
CA PRO A 57 -5.84 -3.43 2.72
C PRO A 57 -5.45 -4.12 1.42
N ILE A 58 -6.45 -4.36 0.57
CA ILE A 58 -6.26 -4.93 -0.76
C ILE A 58 -6.39 -3.82 -1.81
N PHE A 59 -5.38 -3.72 -2.67
CA PHE A 59 -5.30 -2.78 -3.80
C PHE A 59 -5.30 -3.52 -5.12
N ARG A 60 -5.52 -2.77 -6.20
CA ARG A 60 -5.42 -3.25 -7.58
C ARG A 60 -4.47 -2.36 -8.36
N GLU A 61 -3.81 -2.95 -9.35
CA GLU A 61 -2.95 -2.21 -10.29
C GLU A 61 -3.73 -1.07 -10.97
N GLY A 62 -3.08 0.08 -11.18
CA GLY A 62 -3.71 1.25 -11.79
C GLY A 62 -4.75 1.97 -10.92
N GLN A 63 -4.94 1.58 -9.65
CA GLN A 63 -5.77 2.32 -8.71
C GLN A 63 -4.91 3.19 -7.78
N PRO A 64 -5.39 4.38 -7.39
CA PRO A 64 -4.73 5.14 -6.35
C PRO A 64 -4.77 4.43 -5.01
N ILE A 65 -3.67 4.51 -4.27
CA ILE A 65 -3.66 4.34 -2.82
C ILE A 65 -3.87 5.72 -2.21
N SER A 66 -5.05 5.95 -1.66
CA SER A 66 -5.42 7.21 -1.02
C SER A 66 -5.59 7.04 0.49
N GLY A 67 -5.35 8.11 1.25
CA GLY A 67 -5.56 8.09 2.68
C GLY A 67 -5.08 9.38 3.35
N ARG A 68 -4.78 9.29 4.65
CA ARG A 68 -4.19 10.41 5.40
C ARG A 68 -3.22 9.94 6.47
N ILE A 69 -2.23 10.76 6.75
CA ILE A 69 -1.30 10.61 7.87
C ILE A 69 -1.69 11.63 8.93
N GLU A 70 -1.93 11.16 10.15
CA GLU A 70 -2.16 11.99 11.33
C GLU A 70 -0.95 11.95 12.26
N LEU A 71 -0.54 13.10 12.78
CA LEU A 71 0.55 13.24 13.76
C LEU A 71 0.03 14.03 14.96
N ASP A 72 0.14 13.47 16.16
CA ASP A 72 -0.27 14.11 17.41
C ASP A 72 0.95 14.44 18.28
N LEU A 73 1.37 15.70 18.27
CA LEU A 73 2.55 16.18 18.97
C LEU A 73 2.19 16.71 20.37
N LYS A 74 2.68 16.01 21.41
CA LYS A 74 2.57 16.45 22.82
C LYS A 74 3.29 17.77 23.09
N SER A 75 4.41 18.01 22.42
CA SER A 75 5.20 19.24 22.57
C SER A 75 5.59 19.79 21.20
N PRO A 76 5.87 21.10 21.11
CA PRO A 76 6.27 21.71 19.84
C PRO A 76 7.56 21.07 19.26
N GLU A 77 7.46 20.49 18.07
CA GLU A 77 8.57 19.83 17.37
C GLU A 77 8.83 20.41 15.98
N VAL A 78 10.09 20.48 15.58
CA VAL A 78 10.45 20.84 14.20
C VAL A 78 10.19 19.64 13.29
N VAL A 79 9.25 19.79 12.35
CA VAL A 79 8.96 18.80 11.31
C VAL A 79 9.41 19.37 9.97
N LYS A 80 10.42 18.75 9.37
CA LYS A 80 11.01 19.16 8.08
C LYS A 80 10.24 18.63 6.88
N GLY A 81 9.45 17.57 7.06
CA GLY A 81 8.65 16.99 5.99
C GLY A 81 7.96 15.71 6.42
N VAL A 82 6.86 15.40 5.75
CA VAL A 82 6.16 14.12 5.84
C VAL A 82 6.22 13.47 4.47
N ASN A 83 6.60 12.20 4.40
CA ASN A 83 6.64 11.43 3.17
C ASN A 83 5.83 10.16 3.36
N ILE A 84 5.17 9.72 2.31
CA ILE A 84 4.54 8.40 2.22
C ILE A 84 5.12 7.71 1.01
N GLU A 85 5.48 6.44 1.18
CA GLU A 85 6.11 5.63 0.15
C GLU A 85 5.36 4.31 0.00
N VAL A 86 5.26 3.84 -1.25
CA VAL A 86 4.81 2.48 -1.59
C VAL A 86 6.02 1.72 -2.09
N GLN A 87 6.34 0.62 -1.43
CA GLN A 87 7.43 -0.26 -1.78
C GLN A 87 6.87 -1.62 -2.18
N GLY A 88 7.40 -2.20 -3.26
CA GLY A 88 7.12 -3.55 -3.69
C GLY A 88 8.43 -4.29 -3.88
N GLY A 89 8.54 -5.47 -3.29
CA GLY A 89 9.76 -6.26 -3.31
C GLY A 89 9.48 -7.75 -3.44
N MET A 90 10.45 -8.44 -4.00
CA MET A 90 10.45 -9.90 -4.14
C MET A 90 11.65 -10.48 -3.40
N THR A 91 11.41 -11.48 -2.56
CA THR A 91 12.46 -12.21 -1.86
C THR A 91 12.57 -13.60 -2.50
N LEU A 92 13.78 -13.97 -2.95
CA LEU A 92 14.15 -15.31 -3.39
C LEU A 92 14.89 -16.03 -2.24
N PRO A 93 14.99 -17.37 -2.25
CA PRO A 93 15.67 -18.10 -1.19
C PRO A 93 17.16 -17.80 -1.18
N GLY A 94 17.68 -17.51 0.01
CA GLY A 94 19.11 -17.25 0.18
C GLY A 94 19.57 -15.95 -0.47
N GLU A 95 18.66 -15.13 -0.99
CA GLU A 95 18.95 -13.80 -1.52
C GLU A 95 18.21 -12.72 -0.72
N ASP A 96 18.77 -11.50 -0.76
CA ASP A 96 18.12 -10.32 -0.21
C ASP A 96 16.88 -9.93 -1.03
N GLU A 97 15.97 -9.19 -0.40
CA GLU A 97 14.80 -8.65 -1.08
C GLU A 97 15.20 -7.74 -2.25
N VAL A 98 14.74 -8.09 -3.45
CA VAL A 98 14.89 -7.26 -4.64
C VAL A 98 13.68 -6.34 -4.76
N GLN A 99 13.90 -5.05 -4.52
CA GLN A 99 12.88 -4.03 -4.67
C GLN A 99 12.62 -3.71 -6.15
N PHE A 100 11.38 -3.88 -6.59
CA PHE A 100 10.93 -3.60 -7.97
C PHE A 100 9.99 -2.40 -8.08
N LEU A 101 9.48 -1.89 -6.95
CA LEU A 101 8.61 -0.73 -6.90
C LEU A 101 9.05 0.21 -5.77
N GLU A 102 9.22 1.49 -6.10
CA GLU A 102 9.39 2.58 -5.14
C GLU A 102 8.61 3.80 -5.65
N LEU A 103 7.50 4.13 -5.00
CA LEU A 103 6.73 5.35 -5.28
C LEU A 103 6.78 6.22 -4.04
N LYS A 104 7.08 7.50 -4.20
CA LYS A 104 7.25 8.43 -3.08
C LYS A 104 6.44 9.70 -3.31
N GLN A 105 5.64 10.06 -2.32
CA GLN A 105 4.92 11.33 -2.29
C GLN A 105 5.34 12.13 -1.05
N ARG A 106 5.82 13.35 -1.29
CA ARG A 106 6.13 14.32 -0.24
C ARG A 106 4.88 15.15 0.06
N LEU A 107 4.47 15.17 1.32
CA LEU A 107 3.30 15.93 1.76
C LEU A 107 3.71 17.33 2.22
N SER A 108 2.92 18.33 1.84
CA SER A 108 3.15 19.73 2.17
C SER A 108 2.95 19.97 3.66
N VAL A 109 4.02 20.30 4.37
CA VAL A 109 3.93 20.70 5.76
C VAL A 109 3.67 22.21 5.81
N PRO A 110 2.55 22.66 6.42
CA PRO A 110 2.28 24.08 6.57
C PRO A 110 3.41 24.71 7.39
N THR A 111 4.25 25.47 6.70
CA THR A 111 5.27 26.30 7.33
C THR A 111 4.69 27.69 7.33
N ASN A 112 4.19 28.15 8.48
CA ASN A 112 3.67 29.51 8.61
C ASN A 112 4.77 30.48 8.18
N ALA A 113 4.62 31.07 7.00
CA ALA A 113 5.63 31.89 6.33
C ALA A 113 5.59 33.36 6.77
N SER A 114 4.73 33.71 7.74
CA SER A 114 4.41 35.11 8.05
C SER A 114 4.96 35.60 9.41
N SER A 115 5.89 34.90 10.03
CA SER A 115 6.47 35.29 11.32
C SER A 115 7.99 35.30 11.23
N ASN A 116 8.56 36.49 11.42
CA ASN A 116 9.98 36.83 11.31
C ASN A 116 10.87 36.22 12.41
N ASN A 117 10.46 35.10 13.03
CA ASN A 117 11.14 34.52 14.19
C ASN A 117 11.45 33.03 14.04
N ALA A 118 12.68 32.68 14.45
CA ALA A 118 13.43 31.46 14.17
C ALA A 118 12.93 30.15 14.83
N ASN A 119 11.63 29.94 15.01
CA ASN A 119 11.11 28.72 15.67
C ASN A 119 9.87 28.13 14.97
N LYS A 120 10.07 27.56 13.77
CA LYS A 120 9.06 26.82 13.00
C LYS A 120 8.83 25.41 13.59
N LYS A 121 8.13 25.35 14.72
CA LYS A 121 7.72 24.10 15.39
C LYS A 121 6.23 23.85 15.14
N LEU A 122 5.87 22.61 14.83
CA LEU A 122 4.51 22.11 14.81
C LEU A 122 4.09 21.66 16.22
N SER A 123 2.82 21.81 16.58
CA SER A 123 2.29 21.41 17.89
C SER A 123 0.85 20.95 17.77
N GLY A 124 0.44 19.98 18.58
CA GLY A 124 -0.91 19.42 18.53
C GLY A 124 -1.08 18.46 17.35
N LYS A 125 -2.32 18.37 16.85
CA LYS A 125 -2.72 17.41 15.82
C LYS A 125 -2.57 18.00 14.42
N HIS A 126 -1.93 17.24 13.55
CA HIS A 126 -1.77 17.57 12.13
C HIS A 126 -2.23 16.39 11.28
N SER A 127 -2.84 16.68 10.13
CA SER A 127 -3.30 15.68 9.19
C SER A 127 -2.90 16.05 7.77
N TRP A 128 -2.36 15.09 7.03
CA TRP A 128 -1.98 15.25 5.62
C TRP A 128 -2.61 14.15 4.79
N ALA A 129 -3.44 14.54 3.82
CA ALA A 129 -3.97 13.62 2.83
C ALA A 129 -2.88 13.21 1.83
N PHE A 130 -2.98 12.00 1.31
CA PHE A 130 -2.10 11.49 0.27
C PHE A 130 -2.89 10.72 -0.78
N ASP A 131 -2.32 10.64 -1.98
CA ASP A 131 -2.85 9.92 -3.14
C ASP A 131 -1.66 9.48 -4.00
N ILE A 132 -1.35 8.19 -3.98
CA ILE A 132 -0.27 7.59 -4.77
C ILE A 132 -0.88 6.72 -5.86
N GLN A 133 -0.66 7.11 -7.11
CA GLN A 133 -1.09 6.33 -8.27
C GLN A 133 -0.21 5.08 -8.43
N LEU A 134 -0.79 3.89 -8.27
CA LEU A 134 -0.09 2.65 -8.59
C LEU A 134 0.05 2.52 -10.11
N PRO A 135 1.27 2.31 -10.64
CA PRO A 135 1.44 2.03 -12.05
C PRO A 135 0.81 0.68 -12.38
N ARG A 136 0.45 0.47 -13.65
CA ARG A 136 0.07 -0.87 -14.11
C ARG A 136 1.28 -1.74 -14.39
N GLU A 137 2.38 -1.10 -14.79
CA GLU A 137 3.60 -1.78 -15.18
C GLU A 137 4.82 -1.11 -14.52
N VAL A 138 5.81 -1.92 -14.17
CA VAL A 138 7.09 -1.48 -13.65
C VAL A 138 8.21 -1.85 -14.63
N PRO A 139 9.17 -0.95 -14.87
CA PRO A 139 10.37 -1.29 -15.61
C PRO A 139 11.22 -2.23 -14.74
N VAL A 140 11.58 -3.39 -15.28
CA VAL A 140 12.44 -4.33 -14.56
C VAL A 140 13.86 -4.15 -15.05
N SER A 141 14.69 -3.49 -14.25
CA SER A 141 16.15 -3.55 -14.41
C SER A 141 16.69 -4.78 -13.67
N TRP A 142 16.28 -5.99 -14.10
CA TRP A 142 16.81 -7.23 -13.56
C TRP A 142 18.15 -7.55 -14.25
N GLY A 143 19.23 -7.28 -13.54
CA GLY A 143 20.59 -7.56 -13.94
C GLY A 143 21.50 -7.24 -12.77
N ALA A 144 22.34 -8.21 -12.40
CA ALA A 144 23.28 -8.11 -11.28
C ALA A 144 23.94 -6.73 -11.25
N LYS A 145 23.94 -6.07 -10.09
CA LYS A 145 24.85 -4.94 -9.82
C LYS A 145 26.28 -5.46 -9.72
N THR A 146 26.79 -6.08 -10.78
CA THR A 146 28.21 -6.38 -10.93
C THR A 146 28.87 -5.10 -11.38
N LYS A 147 29.46 -4.36 -10.43
CA LYS A 147 30.43 -3.28 -10.67
C LYS A 147 30.09 -2.36 -11.87
N GLY A 148 29.12 -1.48 -11.69
CA GLY A 148 29.04 -0.24 -12.48
C GLY A 148 28.43 -0.32 -13.88
N LYS A 149 27.84 -1.44 -14.31
CA LYS A 149 26.98 -1.47 -15.52
C LYS A 149 25.75 -2.34 -15.26
N ALA A 150 24.57 -1.72 -15.30
CA ALA A 150 23.31 -2.45 -15.32
C ALA A 150 23.20 -3.18 -16.66
N THR A 151 23.47 -4.49 -16.67
CA THR A 151 23.26 -5.35 -17.85
C THR A 151 21.87 -5.99 -17.82
N GLY A 152 20.87 -5.28 -17.28
CA GLY A 152 19.47 -5.59 -17.55
C GLY A 152 19.16 -5.11 -18.97
N ARG A 153 18.46 -5.94 -19.75
CA ARG A 153 17.97 -5.56 -21.09
C ARG A 153 17.03 -4.36 -20.91
N GLU A 154 17.53 -3.14 -21.15
CA GLU A 154 16.74 -1.92 -21.07
C GLU A 154 15.45 -2.09 -21.88
N GLY A 155 14.30 -1.79 -21.26
CA GLY A 155 13.05 -1.61 -21.99
C GLY A 155 11.94 -2.65 -21.82
N LYS A 156 12.09 -3.69 -20.98
CA LYS A 156 10.95 -4.57 -20.65
C LYS A 156 10.19 -4.06 -19.41
N THR A 157 8.94 -3.71 -19.63
CA THR A 157 7.97 -3.44 -18.57
C THR A 157 7.19 -4.72 -18.24
N TYR A 158 6.89 -4.91 -16.97
CA TYR A 158 6.09 -6.05 -16.48
C TYR A 158 4.95 -5.50 -15.66
N ARG A 159 3.81 -6.20 -15.65
CA ARG A 159 2.71 -5.84 -14.75
C ARG A 159 3.14 -5.93 -13.29
N LEU A 160 2.47 -5.16 -12.43
CA LEU A 160 2.67 -5.30 -10.99
C LEU A 160 2.28 -6.72 -10.56
N PRO A 161 3.21 -7.51 -10.00
CA PRO A 161 2.90 -8.86 -9.57
C PRO A 161 1.93 -8.82 -8.38
N PRO A 162 0.94 -9.71 -8.30
CA PRO A 162 0.09 -9.79 -7.12
C PRO A 162 0.90 -10.15 -5.86
N SER A 163 0.35 -9.85 -4.69
CA SER A 163 0.92 -10.32 -3.44
C SER A 163 0.87 -11.84 -3.40
N PHE A 164 2.03 -12.46 -3.17
CA PHE A 164 2.18 -13.90 -3.14
C PHE A 164 3.02 -14.31 -1.94
N SER A 165 2.50 -15.27 -1.17
CA SER A 165 3.18 -15.90 -0.05
C SER A 165 2.67 -17.34 0.06
N GLU A 166 3.51 -18.31 -0.27
CA GLU A 166 3.21 -19.72 -0.06
C GLU A 166 3.88 -20.18 1.24
N ARG A 167 3.17 -20.95 2.08
CA ARG A 167 3.65 -21.38 3.41
C ARG A 167 4.94 -22.24 3.38
N SER A 168 5.31 -22.74 2.21
CA SER A 168 6.57 -23.45 1.94
C SER A 168 7.28 -22.91 0.70
N GLY A 169 6.83 -21.75 0.23
CA GLY A 169 7.34 -21.08 -0.95
C GLY A 169 8.70 -20.48 -0.67
N LEU A 170 9.56 -20.65 -1.65
CA LEU A 170 10.89 -20.09 -1.71
C LEU A 170 10.86 -18.60 -2.14
N VAL A 171 9.74 -18.16 -2.73
CA VAL A 171 9.59 -16.82 -3.28
C VAL A 171 8.43 -16.09 -2.63
N PHE A 172 8.67 -14.84 -2.21
CA PHE A 172 7.65 -13.96 -1.62
C PHE A 172 7.56 -12.66 -2.41
N VAL A 173 6.34 -12.21 -2.71
CA VAL A 173 6.08 -10.88 -3.28
C VAL A 173 5.29 -10.08 -2.27
N SER A 174 5.88 -9.01 -1.75
CA SER A 174 5.29 -8.19 -0.70
C SER A 174 5.22 -6.72 -1.07
N TYR A 175 4.19 -6.05 -0.59
CA TYR A 175 4.02 -4.60 -0.71
C TYR A 175 3.95 -3.97 0.67
N ARG A 176 4.54 -2.79 0.82
CA ARG A 176 4.60 -2.05 2.08
C ARG A 176 4.34 -0.57 1.86
N LEU A 177 3.59 0.02 2.78
CA LEU A 177 3.40 1.45 2.94
C LEU A 177 4.36 1.95 4.01
N VAL A 178 5.15 2.98 3.68
CA VAL A 178 6.15 3.57 4.58
C VAL A 178 5.84 5.05 4.79
N ALA A 179 5.33 5.39 5.98
CA ALA A 179 5.11 6.77 6.38
C ALA A 179 6.32 7.29 7.18
N THR A 180 6.95 8.36 6.70
CA THR A 180 8.14 8.94 7.31
C THR A 180 7.92 10.41 7.68
N VAL A 181 8.04 10.72 8.97
CA VAL A 181 8.06 12.09 9.50
C VAL A 181 9.51 12.50 9.77
N LYS A 182 10.03 13.40 8.93
CA LYS A 182 11.38 13.96 9.04
C LYS A 182 11.39 15.05 10.10
N ARG A 183 12.28 14.92 11.09
CA ARG A 183 12.38 15.85 12.22
C ARG A 183 13.56 16.81 12.07
N GLY A 184 13.66 17.77 13.00
CA GLY A 184 14.76 18.73 13.11
C GLY A 184 16.15 18.09 13.15
N THR A 185 17.18 18.90 12.97
CA THR A 185 18.59 18.46 12.99
C THR A 185 18.90 17.70 14.29
N PHE A 186 19.60 16.56 14.19
CA PHE A 186 19.93 15.63 15.29
C PHE A 186 18.75 14.85 15.94
N LYS A 187 17.52 14.94 15.43
CA LYS A 187 16.40 14.10 15.88
C LYS A 187 16.18 12.94 14.92
N VAL A 188 16.08 11.72 15.46
CA VAL A 188 15.74 10.51 14.70
C VAL A 188 14.38 10.68 14.02
N ASN A 189 14.32 10.36 12.73
CA ASN A 189 13.08 10.36 11.95
C ASN A 189 12.11 9.32 12.51
N ARG A 190 10.81 9.63 12.50
CA ARG A 190 9.80 8.62 12.84
C ARG A 190 9.38 7.94 11.55
N VAL A 191 9.58 6.63 11.48
CA VAL A 191 9.23 5.80 10.33
C VAL A 191 8.21 4.77 10.79
N TYR A 192 7.12 4.66 10.05
CA TYR A 192 6.10 3.64 10.23
C TYR A 192 5.99 2.81 8.96
N VAL A 193 6.05 1.48 9.09
CA VAL A 193 6.00 0.53 7.98
C VAL A 193 4.80 -0.38 8.17
N ARG A 194 4.00 -0.58 7.11
CA ARG A 194 2.86 -1.48 7.14
C ARG A 194 2.72 -2.28 5.86
N SER A 195 2.42 -3.57 5.98
CA SER A 195 2.14 -4.43 4.84
C SER A 195 0.83 -4.06 4.14
N ALA A 196 0.83 -4.16 2.82
CA ALA A 196 -0.31 -4.00 1.93
C ALA A 196 -0.40 -5.23 1.02
N SER A 197 -1.60 -5.53 0.53
CA SER A 197 -1.82 -6.62 -0.42
C SER A 197 -2.24 -6.07 -1.77
N LEU A 198 -1.65 -6.56 -2.84
CA LEU A 198 -2.08 -6.32 -4.22
C LEU A 198 -2.81 -7.57 -4.73
N ALA A 199 -4.04 -7.43 -5.21
CA ALA A 199 -4.83 -8.52 -5.78
C ALA A 199 -4.78 -8.50 -7.31
N GLU A 200 -4.99 -9.69 -7.90
CA GLU A 200 -5.22 -9.84 -9.34
C GLU A 200 -6.56 -9.22 -9.78
N LYS A 201 -6.70 -9.02 -11.10
CA LYS A 201 -7.83 -8.35 -11.73
C LYS A 201 -9.14 -9.12 -11.59
#